data_AF-A0A7X1I4C2-F1
#
_entry.id   AF-A0A7X1I4C2-F1
#
_cell.length_a   1.000
_cell.length_b   1.000
_cell.length_c   1.000
_cell.angle_alpha   90.00
_cell.angle_beta   90.00
_cell.angle_gamma   90.00
#
_symmetry.space_group_name_H-M   'P 1'
#
loop_
_entity.id
_entity.type
_entity.pdbx_description
1 polymer ?
#
loop_
_entity_poly.entity_id
_entity_poly.type
_entity_poly.pdbx_seq_one_letter_code
_entity_poly.pdbx_strand_id
1 'polypeptide(L)'
;MTNVIPEDERAAALRSQAEALRAVKAAADERDRIIADAQAAVEHAAVQAARLGASRNRIREEAGVSPRTLYDWLAKAGLPVRPKRPKGAKGEAPR
;
A
#
# COMPACT_ATOMS: atom_id res chain seq x y z
N MET A 1 20.09 -33.53 -35.67
CA MET A 1 18.68 -33.95 -35.50
C MET A 1 17.96 -32.87 -34.73
N THR A 2 17.21 -32.01 -35.42
CA THR A 2 16.45 -30.92 -34.79
C THR A 2 15.23 -31.53 -34.09
N ASN A 3 15.20 -31.48 -32.77
CA ASN A 3 14.07 -32.01 -31.99
C ASN A 3 12.86 -31.07 -32.17
N VAL A 4 12.02 -31.34 -33.17
CA VAL A 4 10.77 -30.61 -33.40
C VAL A 4 9.77 -31.15 -32.38
N ILE A 5 9.60 -30.42 -31.27
CA ILE A 5 8.51 -30.69 -30.33
C ILE A 5 7.19 -30.63 -31.14
N PRO A 6 6.36 -31.69 -31.11
CA PRO A 6 5.06 -31.70 -31.78
C PRO A 6 4.21 -30.49 -31.38
N GLU A 7 3.49 -29.90 -32.33
CA GLU A 7 2.66 -28.70 -32.10
C GLU A 7 1.61 -28.91 -30.99
N ASP A 8 1.07 -30.12 -30.85
CA ASP A 8 0.12 -30.47 -29.79
C ASP A 8 0.74 -30.42 -28.39
N GLU A 9 2.00 -30.86 -28.26
CA GLU A 9 2.76 -30.79 -27.00
C GLU A 9 3.08 -29.33 -26.63
N ARG A 10 3.40 -28.50 -27.63
CA ARG A 10 3.59 -27.05 -27.42
C ARG A 10 2.30 -26.38 -26.99
N ALA A 11 1.18 -26.68 -27.64
CA ALA A 11 -0.12 -26.14 -27.28
C ALA A 11 -0.55 -26.56 -25.87
N ALA A 12 -0.29 -27.81 -25.49
CA ALA A 12 -0.52 -28.29 -24.12
C ALA A 12 0.35 -27.54 -23.10
N ALA A 13 1.64 -27.38 -23.37
CA ALA A 13 2.55 -26.64 -22.49
C ALA A 13 2.12 -25.18 -22.30
N LEU A 14 1.69 -24.50 -23.37
CA LEU A 14 1.18 -23.13 -23.29
C LEU A 14 -0.11 -23.03 -22.48
N ARG A 15 -1.02 -24.01 -22.59
CA ARG A 15 -2.23 -24.07 -21.76
C ARG A 15 -1.88 -24.23 -20.28
N SER A 16 -0.98 -25.16 -19.94
CA SER A 16 -0.52 -25.36 -18.56
C SER A 16 0.19 -24.12 -18.00
N GLN A 17 1.01 -23.46 -18.81
CA GLN A 17 1.65 -22.19 -18.41
C GLN A 17 0.61 -21.09 -18.15
N ALA A 18 -0.38 -20.94 -19.03
CA ALA A 18 -1.43 -19.95 -18.85
C ALA A 18 -2.27 -20.22 -17.59
N GLU A 19 -2.56 -21.49 -17.30
CA GLU A 19 -3.23 -21.90 -16.06
C GLU A 19 -2.41 -21.56 -14.81
N ALA A 20 -1.11 -21.87 -14.83
CA ALA A 20 -0.20 -21.52 -13.73
C ALA A 20 -0.14 -20.01 -13.49
N LEU A 21 -0.06 -19.20 -14.54
CA LEU A 21 -0.07 -17.73 -14.43
C LEU A 21 -1.41 -17.20 -13.88
N ARG A 22 -2.55 -17.80 -14.26
CA ARG A 22 -3.85 -17.46 -13.68
C ARG A 22 -3.91 -17.78 -12.19
N ALA A 23 -3.37 -18.93 -11.78
CA ALA A 23 -3.30 -19.31 -10.37
C ALA A 23 -2.45 -18.32 -9.56
N VAL A 24 -1.29 -17.89 -10.09
CA VAL A 24 -0.45 -16.85 -9.46
C VAL A 24 -1.23 -15.54 -9.29
N LYS A 25 -1.94 -15.11 -10.34
CA LYS A 25 -2.76 -13.90 -10.25
C LYS A 25 -3.84 -14.03 -9.18
N ALA A 26 -4.57 -15.14 -9.16
CA ALA A 26 -5.62 -15.37 -8.17
C ALA A 26 -5.08 -15.33 -6.73
N ALA A 27 -3.90 -15.93 -6.50
CA ALA A 27 -3.23 -15.87 -5.20
C ALA A 27 -2.79 -14.45 -4.82
N ALA A 28 -2.30 -13.66 -5.79
CA ALA A 28 -1.97 -12.26 -5.57
C ALA A 28 -3.22 -11.41 -5.23
N ASP A 29 -4.32 -11.60 -5.95
CA ASP A 29 -5.59 -10.91 -5.69
C ASP A 29 -6.15 -11.26 -4.30
N GLU A 30 -5.99 -12.50 -3.85
CA GLU A 30 -6.34 -12.93 -2.48
C GLU A 30 -5.45 -12.24 -1.44
N ARG A 31 -4.13 -12.28 -1.63
CA ARG A 31 -3.18 -11.60 -0.75
C ARG A 31 -3.51 -10.12 -0.63
N ASP A 32 -3.79 -9.45 -1.74
CA ASP A 32 -4.04 -8.02 -1.77
C ASP A 32 -5.34 -7.67 -1.01
N ARG A 33 -6.37 -8.53 -1.08
CA ARG A 33 -7.59 -8.41 -0.25
C ARG A 33 -7.28 -8.53 1.24
N ILE A 34 -6.53 -9.57 1.64
CA ILE A 34 -6.14 -9.77 3.05
C ILE A 34 -5.34 -8.57 3.57
N ILE A 35 -4.39 -8.07 2.78
CA ILE A 35 -3.60 -6.88 3.14
C ILE A 35 -4.50 -5.65 3.28
N ALA A 36 -5.44 -5.45 2.36
CA ALA A 36 -6.36 -4.31 2.42
C ALA A 36 -7.22 -4.34 3.70
N ASP A 37 -7.76 -5.49 4.07
CA ASP A 37 -8.58 -5.65 5.28
C ASP A 37 -7.75 -5.41 6.55
N ALA A 38 -6.55 -5.99 6.62
CA ALA A 38 -5.62 -5.76 7.73
C ALA A 38 -5.24 -4.28 7.84
N GLN A 39 -4.96 -3.63 6.70
CA GLN A 39 -4.63 -2.21 6.64
C GLN A 39 -5.79 -1.33 7.10
N ALA A 40 -7.03 -1.67 6.72
CA ALA A 40 -8.22 -0.93 7.14
C ALA A 40 -8.44 -1.01 8.66
N ALA A 41 -8.20 -2.16 9.28
CA ALA A 41 -8.26 -2.31 10.73
C ALA A 41 -7.22 -1.43 11.45
N VAL A 42 -5.98 -1.40 10.94
CA VAL A 42 -4.91 -0.54 11.48
C VAL A 42 -5.24 0.94 11.29
N GLU A 43 -5.74 1.33 10.11
CA GLU A 43 -6.17 2.70 9.82
C GLU A 43 -7.24 3.16 10.83
N HIS A 44 -8.27 2.34 11.04
CA HIS A 44 -9.32 2.65 12.01
C HIS A 44 -8.76 2.84 13.41
N ALA A 45 -7.92 1.93 13.90
CA ALA A 45 -7.30 2.03 15.23
C ALA A 45 -6.41 3.28 15.37
N ALA A 46 -5.60 3.59 14.34
CA ALA A 46 -4.74 4.77 14.32
C ALA A 46 -5.55 6.07 14.37
N VAL A 47 -6.66 6.16 13.63
CA VAL A 47 -7.57 7.32 13.66
C VAL A 47 -8.22 7.47 15.03
N GLN A 48 -8.68 6.38 15.65
CA GLN A 48 -9.26 6.45 17.00
C GLN A 48 -8.22 6.89 18.04
N ALA A 49 -7.00 6.35 17.99
CA ALA A 49 -5.92 6.77 18.86
C ALA A 49 -5.63 8.28 18.72
N ALA A 50 -5.62 8.80 17.48
CA ALA A 50 -5.43 10.22 17.22
C ALA A 50 -6.58 11.08 17.78
N ARG A 51 -7.83 10.62 17.65
CA ARG A 51 -9.02 11.29 18.24
C ARG A 51 -8.95 11.34 19.76
N LEU A 52 -8.39 10.30 20.39
CA LEU A 52 -8.15 10.24 21.83
C LEU A 52 -6.90 11.02 22.28
N GLY A 53 -6.21 11.70 21.37
CA GLY A 53 -5.08 12.59 21.68
C GLY A 53 -3.72 11.91 21.73
N ALA A 54 -3.60 10.65 21.29
CA ALA A 54 -2.29 10.00 21.19
C ALA A 54 -1.36 10.74 20.21
N SER A 55 -0.06 10.75 20.53
CA SER A 55 0.91 11.46 19.69
C SER A 55 1.07 10.75 18.34
N ARG A 56 1.16 11.54 17.25
CA ARG A 56 1.34 11.01 15.88
C ARG A 56 2.60 10.17 15.74
N ASN A 57 3.68 10.53 16.44
CA ASN A 57 4.91 9.73 16.43
C ASN A 57 4.67 8.36 17.06
N ARG A 58 3.98 8.31 18.22
CA ARG A 58 3.70 7.03 18.86
C ARG A 58 2.78 6.15 18.03
N ILE A 59 1.71 6.74 17.45
CA ILE A 59 0.81 6.01 16.55
C ILE A 59 1.57 5.39 15.38
N ARG A 60 2.51 6.13 14.77
CA ARG A 60 3.33 5.59 13.67
C ARG A 60 4.22 4.43 14.08
N GLU A 61 4.90 4.56 15.21
CA GLU A 61 5.80 3.53 15.72
C GLU A 61 5.03 2.24 15.96
N GLU A 62 3.89 2.32 16.64
CA GLU A 62 3.04 1.16 16.93
C GLU A 62 2.38 0.58 15.68
N ALA A 63 1.91 1.43 14.76
CA ALA A 63 1.31 0.99 13.51
C ALA A 63 2.34 0.51 12.47
N GLY A 64 3.63 0.76 12.69
CA GLY A 64 4.68 0.40 11.73
C GLY A 64 4.60 1.15 10.40
N VAL A 65 4.00 2.34 10.35
CA VAL A 65 3.75 3.07 9.10
C VAL A 65 4.60 4.31 8.90
N SER A 66 4.78 4.66 7.62
CA SER A 66 5.42 5.92 7.21
C SER A 66 4.61 7.13 7.70
N PRO A 67 5.24 8.32 7.84
CA PRO A 67 4.49 9.52 8.23
C PRO A 67 3.48 9.93 7.18
N ARG A 68 3.79 9.70 5.90
CA ARG A 68 2.86 9.97 4.80
C ARG A 68 1.58 9.16 4.95
N THR A 69 1.71 7.84 5.16
CA THR A 69 0.57 6.93 5.32
C THR A 69 -0.35 7.37 6.47
N LEU A 70 0.22 7.63 7.66
CA LEU A 70 -0.60 8.09 8.78
C LEU A 70 -1.30 9.42 8.45
N TYR A 71 -0.60 10.39 7.87
CA TYR A 71 -1.21 11.69 7.56
C TYR A 71 -2.30 11.60 6.51
N ASP A 72 -2.18 10.72 5.53
CA ASP A 72 -3.24 10.47 4.56
C ASP A 72 -4.50 9.90 5.26
N TRP A 73 -4.34 8.97 6.20
CA TRP A 73 -5.44 8.45 7.03
C TRP A 73 -6.10 9.54 7.87
N LEU A 74 -5.30 10.35 8.57
CA LEU A 74 -5.81 11.43 9.41
C LEU A 74 -6.56 12.48 8.57
N ALA A 75 -6.02 12.84 7.40
CA ALA A 75 -6.67 13.78 6.47
C ALA A 75 -8.00 13.24 5.95
N LYS A 76 -8.05 11.96 5.53
CA LYS A 76 -9.29 11.29 5.11
C LYS A 76 -10.33 11.27 6.24
N ALA A 77 -9.90 11.12 7.48
CA ALA A 77 -10.76 11.14 8.67
C ALA A 77 -11.14 12.57 9.16
N GLY A 78 -10.73 13.62 8.44
CA GLY A 78 -11.02 15.02 8.77
C GLY A 78 -10.20 15.59 9.92
N LEU A 79 -9.15 14.90 10.38
CA LEU A 79 -8.27 15.40 11.43
C LEU A 79 -7.28 16.41 10.85
N PRO A 80 -7.03 17.54 11.54
CA PRO A 80 -6.16 18.59 11.02
C PRO A 80 -4.72 18.08 10.91
N VAL A 81 -4.22 17.97 9.68
CA VAL A 81 -2.81 17.73 9.40
C VAL A 81 -2.19 19.07 9.03
N ARG A 82 -1.14 19.48 9.76
CA ARG A 82 -0.47 20.75 9.48
C ARG A 82 0.02 20.73 8.02
N PRO A 83 -0.37 21.71 7.19
CA PRO A 83 0.06 21.73 5.80
C PRO A 83 1.59 21.82 5.74
N LYS A 84 2.18 21.09 4.80
CA LYS A 84 3.62 21.10 4.57
C LYS A 84 4.00 22.53 4.16
N ARG A 85 4.87 23.19 4.94
CA ARG A 85 5.42 24.49 4.55
C ARG A 85 6.15 24.34 3.21
N PRO A 86 5.91 25.23 2.22
CA PRO A 86 6.63 25.19 0.97
C PRO A 86 8.13 25.36 1.21
N LYS A 87 8.92 24.59 0.47
CA LYS A 87 10.38 24.55 0.58
C LYS A 87 10.92 25.83 -0.09
N GLY A 88 11.04 26.92 0.67
CA GLY A 88 11.49 28.22 0.12
C GLY A 88 11.22 29.45 0.99
N ALA A 89 10.40 29.36 2.02
CA ALA A 89 10.10 30.49 2.91
C ALA A 89 11.23 30.77 3.93
N LYS A 90 12.47 30.93 3.46
CA LYS A 90 13.60 31.42 4.25
C LYS A 90 13.97 32.82 3.75
N GLY A 91 13.51 33.84 4.49
CA GLY A 91 14.12 35.16 4.57
C GLY A 91 13.81 36.14 3.44
N GLU A 92 12.72 36.88 3.58
CA GLU A 92 12.72 38.29 3.15
C GLU A 92 12.64 39.12 4.43
N ALA A 93 13.81 39.57 4.90
CA ALA A 93 13.89 40.58 5.94
C ALA A 93 13.58 41.94 5.29
N PRO A 94 12.78 42.82 5.92
CA PRO A 94 12.49 44.13 5.37
C PRO A 94 13.79 44.95 5.30
N ARG A 95 14.03 45.58 4.14
CA ARG A 95 15.11 46.56 3.94
C ARG A 95 14.81 47.86 4.65
#